data_AF-A0A2E3XMY3-F1
#
_entry.id   AF-A0A2E3XMY3-F1
#
_cell.length_a   1.000
_cell.length_b   1.000
_cell.length_c   1.000
_cell.angle_alpha   90.00
_cell.angle_beta   90.00
_cell.angle_gamma   90.00
#
_symmetry.space_group_name_H-M   'P 1'
#
loop_
_entity.id
_entity.type
_entity.pdbx_description
1 polymer ?
#
loop_
_entity_poly.entity_id
_entity_poly.type
_entity_poly.pdbx_seq_one_letter_code
_entity_poly.pdbx_strand_id
1 'polypeptide(L)'
;MSRIKDIKDNLIGTEDADDLMMEILGVLEEGSKTPEVGKFYVFVYNPKTPNIRYDQNPLVGVTGLFEWGFRGINFHWNDHRQYTWNEVPGGLYEV
;
A
#
# COMPACT_ATOMS: atom_id res chain seq x y z
N MET A 1 8.94 17.72 -4.96
CA MET A 1 7.60 17.55 -5.55
C MET A 1 7.21 16.10 -5.36
N SER A 2 6.00 15.79 -4.89
CA SER A 2 5.54 14.39 -4.79
C SER A 2 5.23 13.86 -6.20
N ARG A 3 5.69 12.66 -6.52
CA ARG A 3 5.45 11.99 -7.82
C ARG A 3 3.96 11.78 -8.09
N ILE A 4 3.15 11.72 -7.04
CA ILE A 4 1.70 11.46 -7.10
C ILE A 4 0.89 12.74 -7.33
N LYS A 5 1.53 13.92 -7.27
CA LYS A 5 0.82 15.20 -7.37
C LYS A 5 0.01 15.33 -8.67
N ASP A 6 0.58 14.93 -9.79
CA ASP A 6 -0.08 15.06 -11.09
C ASP A 6 -1.28 14.10 -11.23
N ILE A 7 -1.19 12.90 -10.64
CA ILE A 7 -2.33 11.96 -10.57
C ILE A 7 -3.44 12.57 -9.71
N LYS A 8 -3.09 13.09 -8.53
CA LYS A 8 -4.04 13.72 -7.61
C LYS A 8 -4.77 14.89 -8.26
N ASP A 9 -4.06 15.73 -9.01
CA ASP A 9 -4.64 16.91 -9.66
C ASP A 9 -5.58 16.54 -10.83
N ASN A 10 -5.51 15.30 -11.33
CA ASN A 10 -6.40 14.75 -12.37
C ASN A 10 -7.58 13.94 -11.81
N LEU A 11 -7.67 13.70 -10.50
CA LEU A 11 -8.79 13.01 -9.87
C LEU A 11 -10.05 13.88 -9.91
N ILE A 12 -11.07 13.42 -10.66
CA ILE A 12 -12.41 14.01 -10.72
C ILE A 12 -13.44 13.26 -9.86
N GLY A 13 -13.05 12.11 -9.28
CA GLY A 13 -13.83 11.38 -8.27
C GLY A 13 -14.80 10.33 -8.84
N THR A 14 -14.61 9.92 -10.09
CA THR A 14 -15.40 8.88 -10.78
C THR A 14 -14.56 7.69 -11.23
N GLU A 15 -13.28 7.66 -10.87
CA GLU A 15 -12.32 6.65 -11.27
C GLU A 15 -12.50 5.37 -10.45
N ASP A 16 -12.20 4.23 -11.07
CA ASP A 16 -12.14 2.95 -10.38
C ASP A 16 -10.86 2.86 -9.54
N ALA A 17 -10.96 2.28 -8.34
CA ALA A 17 -9.83 2.20 -7.41
C ALA A 17 -8.68 1.31 -7.93
N ASP A 18 -8.99 0.30 -8.74
CA ASP A 18 -7.98 -0.57 -9.35
C ASP A 18 -7.26 0.16 -10.49
N ASP A 19 -7.98 0.96 -11.29
CA ASP A 19 -7.41 1.80 -12.35
C ASP A 19 -6.46 2.84 -11.76
N LEU A 20 -6.87 3.52 -10.67
CA LEU A 20 -6.02 4.47 -9.95
C LEU A 20 -4.75 3.82 -9.39
N MET A 21 -4.86 2.60 -8.90
CA MET A 21 -3.68 1.85 -8.48
C MET A 21 -2.75 1.56 -9.64
N MET A 22 -3.24 1.16 -10.81
CA MET A 22 -2.38 0.96 -11.97
C MET A 22 -1.66 2.23 -12.40
N GLU A 23 -2.32 3.39 -12.33
CA GLU A 23 -1.69 4.69 -12.61
C GLU A 23 -0.61 5.04 -11.58
N ILE A 24 -0.90 4.84 -10.29
CA ILE A 24 0.06 5.07 -9.20
C ILE A 24 1.27 4.14 -9.35
N LEU A 25 1.05 2.85 -9.61
CA LEU A 25 2.12 1.87 -9.86
C LEU A 25 2.94 2.21 -11.13
N GLY A 26 2.33 2.84 -12.13
CA GLY A 26 3.03 3.30 -13.33
C GLY A 26 3.95 4.52 -13.07
N VAL A 27 3.65 5.30 -12.04
CA VAL A 27 4.41 6.51 -11.67
C VAL A 27 5.39 6.26 -10.54
N LEU A 28 5.11 5.30 -9.65
CA LEU A 28 6.00 4.89 -8.58
C LEU A 28 6.96 3.78 -9.06
N GLU A 29 8.22 3.87 -8.66
CA GLU A 29 9.16 2.77 -8.88
C GLU A 29 8.89 1.66 -7.87
N GLU A 30 8.86 0.41 -8.34
CA GLU A 30 8.76 -0.75 -7.46
C GLU A 30 9.97 -0.77 -6.52
N GLY A 31 9.70 -0.56 -5.24
CA GLY A 31 10.71 -0.54 -4.20
C GLY A 31 11.00 -1.94 -3.65
N SER A 32 11.92 -1.95 -2.68
CA SER A 32 12.19 -3.13 -1.86
C SER A 32 10.93 -3.64 -1.16
N LYS A 33 10.86 -4.95 -0.90
CA LYS A 33 9.84 -5.52 0.00
C LYS A 33 9.98 -5.06 1.45
N THR A 34 11.14 -4.51 1.82
CA THR A 34 11.42 -4.07 3.18
C THR A 34 11.15 -2.57 3.29
N PRO A 35 10.08 -2.13 3.99
CA PRO A 35 9.79 -0.71 4.18
C PRO A 35 10.66 -0.09 5.28
N GLU A 36 10.67 1.24 5.30
CA GLU A 36 11.22 2.02 6.41
C GLU A 36 10.12 2.48 7.37
N VAL A 37 10.44 2.50 8.67
CA VAL A 37 9.53 3.01 9.70
C VAL A 37 9.36 4.53 9.55
N GLY A 38 8.12 5.01 9.65
CA GLY A 38 7.78 6.44 9.50
C GLY A 38 7.41 6.86 8.08
N LYS A 39 7.53 5.96 7.10
CA LYS A 39 7.17 6.19 5.70
C LYS A 39 5.81 5.60 5.34
N PHE A 40 5.28 6.02 4.18
CA PHE A 40 3.99 5.62 3.66
C PHE A 40 4.17 4.79 2.40
N TYR A 41 3.45 3.67 2.33
CA TYR A 41 3.53 2.75 1.20
C TYR A 41 2.14 2.32 0.74
N VAL A 42 2.02 2.11 -0.57
CA VAL A 42 0.97 1.31 -1.19
C VAL A 42 1.57 0.01 -1.73
N PHE A 43 0.78 -1.06 -1.71
CA PHE A 43 1.19 -2.38 -2.17
C PHE A 43 -0.03 -3.26 -2.39
N VAL A 44 0.15 -4.42 -3.03
CA VAL A 44 -0.90 -5.44 -3.13
C VAL A 44 -0.87 -6.34 -1.90
N TYR A 45 -2.03 -6.55 -1.27
CA TYR A 45 -2.20 -7.43 -0.11
C TYR A 45 -3.14 -8.60 -0.42
N ASN A 46 -2.63 -9.82 -0.28
CA ASN A 46 -3.35 -11.08 -0.47
C ASN A 46 -3.35 -11.87 0.84
N PRO A 47 -4.41 -11.80 1.66
CA PRO A 47 -4.47 -12.53 2.93
C PRO A 47 -4.51 -14.04 2.69
N LYS A 48 -3.84 -14.80 3.56
CA LYS A 48 -3.90 -16.27 3.52
C LYS A 48 -5.23 -16.82 4.04
N THR A 49 -5.91 -16.06 4.90
CA THR A 49 -7.18 -16.48 5.51
C THR A 49 -8.31 -16.25 4.50
N PRO A 50 -9.03 -17.31 4.07
CA PRO A 50 -10.15 -17.16 3.15
C PRO A 50 -11.37 -16.51 3.84
N ASN A 51 -12.27 -15.94 3.04
CA ASN A 51 -13.57 -15.41 3.46
C ASN A 51 -13.52 -14.27 4.51
N ILE A 52 -12.47 -13.47 4.50
CA ILE A 52 -12.41 -12.23 5.30
C ILE A 52 -12.61 -11.02 4.39
N ARG A 53 -13.14 -9.93 4.97
CA ARG A 53 -13.06 -8.62 4.33
C ARG A 53 -11.66 -8.06 4.56
N TYR A 54 -10.98 -7.71 3.47
CA TYR A 54 -9.65 -7.12 3.50
C TYR A 54 -9.58 -5.94 2.54
N ASP A 55 -8.47 -5.24 2.59
CA ASP A 55 -8.12 -4.14 1.71
C ASP A 55 -7.01 -4.61 0.79
N GLN A 56 -7.30 -4.69 -0.51
CA GLN A 56 -6.41 -5.27 -1.52
C GLN A 56 -5.25 -4.34 -1.87
N ASN A 57 -5.47 -3.03 -1.78
CA ASN A 57 -4.52 -1.99 -2.17
C ASN A 57 -4.30 -1.00 -1.00
N PRO A 58 -3.77 -1.45 0.14
CA PRO A 58 -3.72 -0.63 1.34
C PRO A 58 -2.72 0.52 1.23
N LEU A 59 -3.14 1.71 1.68
CA LEU A 59 -2.23 2.79 2.04
C LEU A 59 -1.86 2.65 3.51
N VAL A 60 -0.55 2.46 3.79
CA VAL A 60 -0.07 2.13 5.14
C VAL A 60 1.06 3.05 5.56
N GLY A 61 0.91 3.67 6.73
CA GLY A 61 2.00 4.35 7.44
C GLY A 61 2.72 3.35 8.33
N VAL A 62 3.99 3.06 8.04
CA VAL A 62 4.74 1.97 8.70
C VAL A 62 5.19 2.42 10.09
N THR A 63 4.88 1.59 11.10
CA THR A 63 5.14 1.86 12.52
C THR A 63 6.14 0.90 13.14
N GLY A 64 6.44 -0.22 12.48
CA GLY A 64 7.44 -1.18 12.95
C GLY A 64 7.78 -2.21 11.87
N LEU A 65 9.05 -2.60 11.83
CA LEU A 65 9.61 -3.60 10.94
C LEU A 65 10.06 -4.82 11.75
N PHE A 66 9.74 -6.02 11.26
CA PHE A 66 10.00 -7.28 11.94
C PHE A 66 10.50 -8.34 10.95
N GLU A 67 11.10 -9.41 11.46
CA GLU A 67 11.59 -10.50 10.59
C GLU A 67 10.47 -11.16 9.76
N TRP A 68 9.26 -11.23 10.31
CA TRP A 68 8.10 -11.84 9.64
C TRP A 68 7.35 -10.90 8.69
N GLY A 69 7.62 -9.58 8.75
CA GLY A 69 6.79 -8.58 8.09
C GLY A 69 6.91 -7.19 8.68
N PHE A 70 5.83 -6.43 8.63
CA PHE A 70 5.76 -5.10 9.20
C PHE A 70 4.38 -4.81 9.79
N ARG A 71 4.33 -3.81 10.66
CA ARG A 71 3.09 -3.24 11.21
C ARG A 71 2.95 -1.80 10.76
N GLY A 72 1.74 -1.39 10.43
CA GLY A 72 1.45 0.01 10.16
C GLY A 72 0.01 0.38 10.49
N ILE A 73 -0.30 1.66 10.32
CA ILE A 73 -1.67 2.17 10.33
C ILE A 73 -2.19 2.06 8.91
N ASN A 74 -3.26 1.31 8.71
CA ASN A 74 -3.97 1.27 7.43
C ASN A 74 -4.97 2.43 7.39
N PHE A 75 -4.86 3.28 6.37
CA PHE A 75 -5.66 4.50 6.27
C PHE A 75 -7.11 4.27 5.78
N HIS A 76 -7.40 3.16 5.10
CA HIS A 76 -8.78 2.79 4.75
C HIS A 76 -9.57 2.26 5.96
N TRP A 77 -8.89 1.63 6.92
CA TRP A 77 -9.49 1.10 8.14
C TRP A 77 -9.33 2.01 9.36
N ASN A 78 -8.43 3.00 9.28
CA ASN A 78 -8.00 3.84 10.40
C ASN A 78 -7.58 3.04 11.64
N ASP A 79 -6.89 1.92 11.42
CA ASP A 79 -6.51 0.96 12.46
C ASP A 79 -5.13 0.31 12.16
N HIS A 80 -4.50 -0.22 13.19
CA HIS A 80 -3.24 -0.94 13.07
C HIS A 80 -3.44 -2.33 12.45
N ARG A 81 -2.61 -2.62 11.44
CA ARG A 81 -2.59 -3.92 10.76
C ARG A 81 -1.17 -4.48 10.69
N GLN A 82 -1.08 -5.79 10.54
CA GLN A 82 0.16 -6.53 10.38
C GLN A 82 0.14 -7.17 8.99
N TYR A 83 1.26 -7.06 8.30
CA TYR A 83 1.43 -7.55 6.93
C TYR A 83 2.64 -8.46 6.88
N THR A 84 2.44 -9.72 6.53
CA THR A 84 3.55 -10.67 6.40
C THR A 84 4.13 -10.66 4.99
N TRP A 85 5.42 -10.96 4.85
CA TRP A 85 6.08 -10.99 3.52
C TRP A 85 5.43 -11.95 2.52
N ASN A 86 4.76 -12.97 3.02
CA ASN A 86 4.07 -13.97 2.21
C ASN A 86 2.71 -13.49 1.69
N GLU A 87 2.12 -12.48 2.32
CA GLU A 87 0.83 -11.90 1.93
C GLU A 87 1.01 -10.65 1.06
N VAL A 88 2.25 -10.21 0.86
CA VAL A 88 2.60 -9.10 -0.05
C VAL A 88 3.38 -9.70 -1.22
N PRO A 89 2.72 -10.05 -2.34
CA PRO A 89 3.36 -10.77 -3.45
C PRO A 89 4.46 -9.93 -4.15
N GLY A 90 4.23 -8.63 -4.37
CA GLY A 90 5.15 -7.71 -5.06
C GLY A 90 5.95 -6.79 -4.13
N GLY A 91 6.62 -5.79 -4.70
CA GLY A 91 7.31 -4.74 -3.96
C GLY A 91 6.38 -3.75 -3.25
N LEU A 92 7.00 -2.87 -2.45
CA LEU A 92 6.32 -1.74 -1.81
C LEU A 92 6.60 -0.47 -2.59
N TYR A 93 5.58 0.38 -2.73
CA TYR A 93 5.68 1.64 -3.48
C TYR A 93 5.57 2.80 -2.49
N GLU A 94 6.67 3.54 -2.31
CA GLU A 94 6.73 4.69 -1.40
C GLU A 94 5.94 5.87 -1.98
N VAL A 95 5.14 6.53 -1.14
CA VAL A 95 4.25 7.66 -1.50
C VAL A 95 4.84 9.01 -1.12
#